data_AF-A0AAU2SQH6-F1
#
_entry.id   AF-A0AAU2SQH6-F1
#
_cell.length_a   1.000
_cell.length_b   1.000
_cell.length_c   1.000
_cell.angle_alpha   90.00
_cell.angle_beta   90.00
_cell.angle_gamma   90.00
#
_symmetry.space_group_name_H-M   'P 1'
#
loop_
_entity.id
_entity.type
_entity.pdbx_description
1 polymer ?
#
loop_
_entity_poly.entity_id
_entity_poly.type
_entity_poly.pdbx_seq_one_letter_code
_entity_poly.pdbx_strand_id
1 'polypeptide(L)' 'MDGYEHLDLDEIDFAPMEHDTERLRLLTLDEAYELIQVVRRAAEEGGAVAREADRLAREIGARIPSQS' A
#
# COMPACT_ATOMS: atom_id res chain seq x y z
N MET A 1 -16.13 25.00 -14.71
CA MET A 1 -16.87 23.76 -14.41
C MET A 1 -15.87 22.64 -14.54
N ASP A 2 -15.57 21.97 -13.44
CA ASP A 2 -14.45 21.04 -13.32
C ASP A 2 -14.73 19.74 -14.08
N GLY A 3 -13.86 19.44 -15.05
CA GLY A 3 -13.89 18.27 -15.91
C GLY A 3 -13.33 17.03 -15.23
N TYR A 4 -14.06 16.51 -14.25
CA TYR A 4 -13.88 15.11 -13.85
C TYR A 4 -14.79 14.28 -14.74
N GLU A 5 -14.26 13.84 -15.89
CA GLU A 5 -14.86 12.71 -16.62
C GLU A 5 -15.08 11.59 -15.61
N HIS A 6 -16.36 11.21 -15.46
CA HIS A 6 -16.76 10.08 -14.66
C HIS A 6 -16.12 8.87 -15.31
N LEU A 7 -14.96 8.45 -14.80
CA LEU A 7 -14.32 7.21 -15.23
C LEU A 7 -15.32 6.11 -14.86
N ASP A 8 -16.06 5.61 -15.85
CA ASP A 8 -16.93 4.47 -15.70
C ASP A 8 -16.04 3.30 -15.27
N LEU A 9 -16.07 3.01 -13.96
CA LEU A 9 -15.29 1.96 -13.32
C LEU A 9 -15.59 0.57 -13.91
N ASP A 10 -16.68 0.47 -14.66
CA ASP A 10 -17.14 -0.70 -15.39
C ASP A 10 -16.29 -1.00 -16.64
N GLU A 11 -15.54 -0.02 -17.17
CA GLU A 11 -14.65 -0.19 -18.33
C GLU A 11 -13.20 -0.50 -17.92
N ILE A 12 -12.86 -0.37 -16.63
CA ILE A 12 -11.54 -0.72 -16.12
C ILE A 12 -11.51 -2.22 -15.84
N ASP A 13 -10.88 -2.96 -16.74
CA ASP A 13 -10.59 -4.38 -16.56
C ASP A 13 -9.51 -4.56 -15.47
N PHE A 14 -9.94 -4.58 -14.21
CA PHE A 14 -9.05 -4.84 -13.08
C PHE A 14 -8.51 -6.26 -13.21
N ALA A 15 -7.21 -6.39 -13.40
CA ALA A 15 -6.55 -7.69 -13.44
C ALA A 15 -7.00 -8.54 -12.23
N PRO A 16 -7.38 -9.82 -12.44
CA PRO A 16 -7.80 -10.70 -11.35
C PRO A 16 -6.70 -10.75 -10.31
N MET A 17 -7.00 -10.28 -9.10
CA MET A 17 -6.09 -10.39 -7.98
C MET A 17 -5.88 -11.88 -7.70
N GLU A 18 -4.65 -12.41 -7.79
CA GLU A 18 -4.37 -13.84 -7.53
C GLU A 18 -5.10 -14.30 -6.27
N HIS A 19 -6.11 -15.16 -6.44
CA HIS A 19 -7.00 -15.62 -5.36
C HIS A 19 -6.32 -16.64 -4.43
N ASP A 20 -5.09 -17.07 -4.75
CA ASP A 20 -4.38 -18.13 -4.04
C ASP A 20 -3.52 -17.62 -2.87
N THR A 21 -3.46 -16.31 -2.63
CA THR A 21 -2.82 -15.76 -1.43
C THR A 21 -3.86 -15.50 -0.35
N GLU A 22 -3.77 -16.25 0.75
CA GLU A 22 -4.56 -15.98 1.95
C GLU A 22 -4.31 -14.54 2.41
N ARG A 23 -5.35 -13.72 2.40
CA ARG A 23 -5.26 -12.34 2.91
C ARG A 23 -5.20 -12.41 4.43
N LEU A 24 -4.13 -11.88 5.00
CA LEU A 24 -4.06 -11.62 6.43
C LEU A 24 -5.26 -10.77 6.87
N ARG A 25 -5.68 -10.93 8.14
CA ARG A 25 -6.73 -10.08 8.72
C ARG A 25 -6.35 -8.61 8.54
N LEU A 26 -7.38 -7.78 8.33
CA LEU A 26 -7.21 -6.35 8.14
C LEU A 26 -6.52 -5.74 9.37
N LEU A 27 -5.49 -4.93 9.13
CA LEU A 27 -4.89 -4.05 10.13
C LEU A 27 -5.86 -2.90 10.44
N THR A 28 -5.88 -2.45 11.68
CA THR A 28 -6.41 -1.13 12.03
C THR A 28 -5.57 -0.03 11.37
N LEU A 29 -6.13 1.18 11.29
CA LEU A 29 -5.40 2.31 10.71
C LEU A 29 -4.12 2.63 11.49
N ASP A 30 -4.18 2.56 12.82
CA ASP A 30 -3.03 2.78 13.70
C ASP A 30 -1.96 1.70 13.49
N GLU A 31 -2.35 0.41 13.45
CA GLU A 31 -1.43 -0.69 13.15
C GLU A 31 -0.77 -0.53 11.77
N ALA A 32 -1.50 -0.02 10.78
CA ALA A 32 -0.95 0.24 9.46
C ALA A 32 0.10 1.37 9.50
N TYR A 33 -0.14 2.45 10.24
CA TYR A 33 0.84 3.51 10.45
C TYR A 33 2.06 3.03 11.23
N GLU A 34 1.88 2.23 12.27
CA GLU A 34 3.00 1.63 13.01
C GLU A 34 3.84 0.74 12.11
N LEU A 35 3.19 -0.14 11.33
CA LEU A 35 3.86 -1.05 10.40
C LEU A 35 4.70 -0.29 9.37
N ILE A 36 4.13 0.73 8.71
CA ILE A 36 4.90 1.48 7.69
C ILE A 36 6.11 2.19 8.29
N GLN A 37 6.02 2.66 9.54
CA GLN A 37 7.16 3.28 10.22
C GLN A 37 8.27 2.27 10.53
N VAL A 38 7.91 1.06 10.96
CA VAL A 38 8.87 -0.03 11.15
C VAL A 38 9.56 -0.41 9.83
N VAL A 39 8.79 -0.54 8.74
CA VAL A 39 9.36 -0.91 7.43
C VAL A 39 10.26 0.19 6.88
N ARG A 40 9.88 1.48 7.01
CA ARG A 40 10.74 2.61 6.61
C ARG A 40 12.03 2.63 7.39
N ARG A 41 11.98 2.42 8.70
CA ARG A 41 13.16 2.34 9.54
C ARG A 41 14.11 1.22 9.09
N ALA A 42 13.58 0.05 8.76
CA ALA A 42 14.39 -1.04 8.21
C ALA A 42 15.03 -0.70 6.85
N ALA A 43 14.37 0.12 6.02
CA ALA A 43 14.95 0.63 4.78
C ALA A 43 16.10 1.64 5.05
N GLU A 44 15.93 2.50 6.04
CA GLU A 44 16.91 3.53 6.44
C GLU A 44 18.15 2.95 7.13
N GLU A 45 17.96 1.93 7.98
CA GLU A 45 19.07 1.23 8.68
C GLU A 45 20.02 0.51 7.71
N GLY A 46 19.57 0.25 6.47
CA GLY A 46 20.39 -0.36 5.44
C GLY A 46 20.55 -1.88 5.60
N GLY A 47 21.46 -2.47 4.83
CA GLY A 47 21.73 -3.91 4.87
C GLY A 47 20.92 -4.73 3.85
N ALA A 48 20.89 -6.04 4.08
CA ALA A 48 20.47 -7.01 3.06
C ALA A 48 19.00 -6.90 2.61
N VAL A 49 18.14 -6.30 3.45
CA VAL A 49 16.69 -6.20 3.20
C VAL A 49 16.23 -4.77 2.90
N ALA A 50 17.15 -3.79 2.85
CA ALA A 50 16.78 -2.38 2.78
C ALA A 50 16.05 -2.01 1.49
N ARG A 51 16.41 -2.64 0.37
CA ARG A 51 15.77 -2.41 -0.92
C ARG A 51 14.34 -2.96 -0.94
N GLU A 52 14.16 -4.17 -0.42
CA GLU A 52 12.85 -4.81 -0.27
C GLU A 52 11.97 -4.01 0.70
N ALA A 53 12.55 -3.50 1.79
CA ALA A 53 11.86 -2.65 2.75
C ALA A 53 11.41 -1.32 2.13
N ASP A 54 12.27 -0.63 1.35
CA ASP A 54 11.87 0.61 0.66
C ASP A 54 10.70 0.36 -0.32
N ARG A 55 10.79 -0.73 -1.10
CA ARG A 55 9.71 -1.13 -2.00
C ARG A 55 8.41 -1.38 -1.23
N LEU A 56 8.45 -2.16 -0.15
CA LEU A 56 7.29 -2.46 0.67
C LEU A 56 6.71 -1.20 1.33
N ALA A 57 7.55 -0.28 1.83
CA ALA A 57 7.10 0.97 2.40
C ALA A 57 6.32 1.82 1.39
N ARG A 58 6.76 1.88 0.13
CA ARG A 58 6.03 2.58 -0.95
C ARG A 58 4.69 1.91 -1.25
N GLU A 59 4.70 0.59 -1.40
CA GLU A 59 3.48 -0.17 -1.72
C GLU A 59 2.45 -0.10 -0.58
N ILE A 60 2.87 -0.20 0.67
CA ILE A 60 1.99 -0.05 1.84
C ILE A 60 1.51 1.39 1.96
N GLY A 61 2.42 2.37 1.81
CA GLY A 61 2.08 3.79 1.91
C GLY A 61 1.04 4.26 0.91
N ALA A 62 1.01 3.68 -0.29
CA ALA A 62 -0.03 3.96 -1.28
C ALA A 62 -1.44 3.46 -0.88
N ARG A 63 -1.54 2.58 0.12
CA ARG A 63 -2.79 1.97 0.59
C ARG A 63 -3.29 2.56 1.90
N ILE A 64 -2.44 3.28 2.65
CA ILE A 64 -2.82 3.90 3.92
C ILE A 64 -3.40 5.29 3.62
N PRO A 65 -4.60 5.63 4.12
CA PRO A 65 -5.16 6.98 4.02
C PRO A 65 -4.19 8.05 4.55
N SER A 66 -4.21 9.26 3.98
CA SER A 66 -3.47 10.39 4.55
C SER A 66 -4.09 10.81 5.89
N GLN A 67 -3.26 11.07 6.91
CA GLN A 67 -3.73 11.72 8.13
C GLN A 67 -4.28 13.10 7.77
N SER A 68 -5.51 13.39 8.19
CA SER A 68 -6.15 14.71 8.03
C SER A 68 -5.73 15.67 9.13
#